data_AF-A0A4V3JYL0-F1
#
_entry.id   AF-A0A4V3JYL0-F1
#
_cell.length_a   1.000
_cell.length_b   1.000
_cell.length_c   1.000
_cell.angle_alpha   90.00
_cell.angle_beta   90.00
_cell.angle_gamma   90.00
#
_symmetry.space_group_name_H-M   'P 1'
#
loop_
_entity.id
_entity.type
_entity.pdbx_description
1 polymer ?
#
loop_
_entity_poly.entity_id
_entity_poly.type
_entity_poly.pdbx_seq_one_letter_code
_entity_poly.pdbx_strand_id
1 'polypeptide(L)' 'MIKCHCAEVFFEDILNVVKETNRPILEVANEMGAADTCTACVCDMLQFIQNKLEDLSLAGSNSTY' A
#
# COMPACT_ATOMS: atom_id res chain seq x y z
N MET A 1 7.74 7.26 -9.00
CA MET A 1 6.79 6.24 -8.51
C MET A 1 7.58 5.12 -7.88
N ILE A 2 7.18 4.65 -6.69
CA ILE A 2 7.87 3.58 -5.96
C ILE A 2 7.23 2.24 -6.33
N LYS A 3 8.04 1.22 -6.61
CA LYS A 3 7.58 -0.11 -7.01
C LYS A 3 8.40 -1.22 -6.35
N CYS A 4 7.83 -2.41 -6.26
CA CYS A 4 8.60 -3.63 -6.09
C CYS A 4 9.40 -3.90 -7.37
N HIS A 5 10.73 -4.03 -7.25
CA HIS A 5 11.59 -4.32 -8.39
C HIS A 5 11.49 -5.77 -8.86
N CYS A 6 11.30 -6.71 -7.94
CA CYS A 6 11.30 -8.14 -8.23
C CYS A 6 10.02 -8.59 -8.97
N ALA A 7 8.87 -8.03 -8.60
CA ALA A 7 7.56 -8.33 -9.19
C ALA A 7 7.07 -7.24 -10.17
N GLU A 8 7.81 -6.14 -10.30
CA GLU A 8 7.44 -4.98 -11.11
C GLU A 8 6.09 -4.33 -10.77
N VAL A 9 5.60 -4.50 -9.54
CA VAL A 9 4.32 -3.97 -9.04
C VAL A 9 4.50 -2.61 -8.38
N PHE A 10 3.69 -1.62 -8.76
CA PHE A 10 3.70 -0.30 -8.12
C PHE A 10 2.98 -0.33 -6.77
N PHE A 11 3.51 0.41 -5.79
CA PHE A 11 2.88 0.48 -4.47
C PHE A 11 1.51 1.18 -4.50
N GLU A 12 1.30 2.06 -5.49
CA GLU A 12 0.01 2.73 -5.70
C GLU A 12 -1.08 1.75 -6.16
N ASP A 13 -0.75 0.74 -6.96
CA ASP A 13 -1.70 -0.29 -7.39
C ASP A 13 -2.16 -1.12 -6.18
N ILE A 14 -1.21 -1.51 -5.32
CA ILE A 14 -1.50 -2.22 -4.06
C ILE A 14 -2.39 -1.35 -3.17
N LEU A 15 -2.08 -0.05 -3.03
CA LEU A 15 -2.87 0.89 -2.25
C LEU A 15 -4.31 0.99 -2.77
N ASN A 16 -4.50 1.04 -4.09
CA ASN A 16 -5.83 1.13 -4.71
C ASN A 16 -6.66 -0.12 -4.40
N VAL A 17 -6.06 -1.31 -4.58
CA VAL A 17 -6.74 -2.57 -4.25
C VAL A 17 -7.06 -2.68 -2.76
N VAL A 18 -6.15 -2.26 -1.88
CA VAL A 18 -6.39 -2.21 -0.43
C VAL A 18 -7.57 -1.30 -0.10
N LYS A 19 -7.68 -0.13 -0.73
CA LYS A 19 -8.81 0.80 -0.53
C LYS A 19 -10.13 0.23 -1.03
N GLU A 20 -10.14 -0.40 -2.20
CA GLU A 20 -11.35 -0.95 -2.82
C GLU A 20 -11.86 -2.18 -2.08
N THR A 21 -10.95 -3.05 -1.64
CA THR A 21 -11.29 -4.35 -1.04
C THR A 21 -11.31 -4.34 0.48
N ASN A 22 -10.77 -3.28 1.11
CA ASN A 22 -10.56 -3.16 2.55
C ASN A 22 -9.80 -4.37 3.15
N ARG A 23 -8.88 -4.95 2.38
CA ARG A 23 -8.08 -6.12 2.76
C ARG A 23 -6.72 -5.72 3.34
N PRO A 24 -6.10 -6.59 4.16
CA PRO A 24 -4.76 -6.36 4.69
C PRO A 24 -3.71 -6.14 3.59
N ILE A 25 -2.82 -5.17 3.81
CA ILE A 25 -1.79 -4.76 2.83
C ILE A 25 -0.92 -5.93 2.38
N LEU A 26 -0.45 -6.76 3.33
CA LEU A 26 0.41 -7.90 3.03
C LEU A 26 -0.29 -8.99 2.22
N GLU A 27 -1.59 -9.19 2.44
CA GLU A 27 -2.38 -10.17 1.69
C GLU A 27 -2.47 -9.74 0.23
N VAL A 28 -2.85 -8.48 -0.01
CA VAL A 28 -2.92 -7.90 -1.36
C VAL A 28 -1.53 -7.90 -2.04
N ALA A 29 -0.49 -7.51 -1.31
CA ALA A 29 0.87 -7.49 -1.85
C ALA A 29 1.40 -8.89 -2.21
N ASN A 30 1.03 -9.92 -1.46
CA ASN A 30 1.37 -11.31 -1.76
C ASN A 30 0.61 -11.82 -2.99
N GLU A 31 -0.69 -11.54 -3.10
CA GLU A 31 -1.48 -11.89 -4.29
C GLU A 31 -0.91 -11.25 -5.57
N MET A 32 -0.35 -10.05 -5.44
CA MET A 32 0.32 -9.34 -6.53
C MET A 32 1.80 -9.72 -6.72
N GLY A 33 2.36 -10.57 -5.85
CA GLY A 33 3.76 -11.02 -5.90
C GLY A 33 4.80 -10.03 -5.36
N ALA A 34 4.40 -8.82 -4.93
CA ALA A 34 5.30 -7.80 -4.43
C ALA A 34 5.98 -8.18 -3.10
N ALA A 35 5.32 -8.98 -2.26
CA ALA A 35 5.83 -9.40 -0.95
C ALA A 35 6.26 -10.87 -0.87
N ASP A 36 6.26 -11.60 -1.99
CA ASP A 36 6.52 -13.05 -2.05
C ASP A 36 7.92 -13.38 -2.60
N THR A 37 8.40 -12.65 -3.61
CA THR A 37 9.63 -13.02 -4.35
C THR A 37 10.93 -12.80 -3.58
N CYS A 38 11.18 -11.57 -3.14
CA CYS A 38 12.47 -11.18 -2.53
C CYS A 38 12.28 -10.45 -1.20
N THR A 39 11.04 -10.10 -0.86
CA THR A 39 10.58 -9.42 0.37
C THR A 39 11.25 -8.09 0.71
N ALA A 40 12.23 -7.64 -0.07
CA ALA A 40 13.02 -6.44 0.21
C ALA A 40 12.19 -5.14 0.21
N CYS A 41 11.12 -5.10 -0.59
CA CYS A 41 10.26 -3.92 -0.66
C CYS A 41 9.20 -3.86 0.45
N VAL A 42 9.06 -4.88 1.31
CA VAL A 42 7.95 -5.00 2.26
C VAL A 42 7.91 -3.84 3.25
N CYS A 43 9.05 -3.47 3.85
CA CYS A 43 9.11 -2.37 4.81
C CYS A 43 8.73 -1.04 4.16
N ASP A 44 9.34 -0.71 3.02
CA ASP A 44 9.09 0.54 2.28
C ASP A 44 7.65 0.62 1.79
N MET A 45 7.10 -0.50 1.32
CA MET A 45 5.72 -0.63 0.86
C MET A 45 4.73 -0.40 2.01
N LEU A 46 4.93 -1.07 3.15
CA LEU A 46 4.07 -0.91 4.32
C LEU A 46 4.07 0.53 4.80
N GLN A 47 5.26 1.13 4.94
CA GLN A 47 5.39 2.52 5.36
C GLN A 47 4.73 3.49 4.37
N PHE A 48 4.94 3.29 3.06
CA PHE A 48 4.30 4.12 2.03
C PHE A 48 2.78 4.06 2.10
N ILE A 49 2.21 2.85 2.20
CA ILE A 49 0.77 2.63 2.21
C ILE A 49 0.15 3.16 3.52
N GLN A 50 0.78 2.92 4.66
CA GLN A 50 0.32 3.44 5.96
C GLN A 50 0.29 4.97 5.96
N ASN A 51 1.37 5.62 5.54
CA ASN A 51 1.42 7.08 5.44
C ASN A 51 0.30 7.63 4.55
N LYS A 52 0.02 6.99 3.42
CA LYS A 52 -1.06 7.42 2.51
C LYS A 52 -2.45 7.24 3.12
N LEU A 53 -2.67 6.16 3.87
CA LEU A 53 -3.93 5.92 4.56
C LEU A 53 -4.14 6.89 5.73
N GLU A 54 -3.08 7.22 6.48
CA GLU A 54 -3.11 8.23 7.53
C GLU A 54 -3.34 9.63 6.97
N ASP A 55 -2.66 10.01 5.87
CA ASP A 55 -2.89 11.27 5.16
C ASP A 55 -4.36 11.40 4.72
N LEU A 56 -4.97 10.31 4.25
CA LEU A 56 -6.38 10.27 3.87
C LEU A 56 -7.31 10.41 5.08
N SER A 57 -6.99 9.75 6.19
CA SER A 57 -7.73 9.87 7.44
C SER A 57 -7.68 11.31 7.98
N LEU A 58 -6.50 11.93 7.95
CA LEU A 58 -6.30 13.32 8.35
C LEU A 58 -6.97 14.31 7.39
N ALA A 59 -6.97 14.04 6.08
CA ALA A 59 -7.69 14.85 5.09
C ALA A 59 -9.23 14.77 5.26
N GLY A 60 -9.75 13.63 5.73
CA GLY A 60 -11.16 13.46 6.09
C GLY A 60 -11.54 14.08 7.45
N SER A 61 -10.57 14.42 8.28
CA SER A 61 -10.76 14.98 9.63
C SER A 61 -10.98 16.50 9.66
N ASN A 62 -10.93 17.19 8.52
CA ASN A 62 -11.16 18.63 8.42
C ASN A 62 -12.61 18.99 8.00
N SER A 63 -13.60 18.26 8.53
CA SER A 63 -15.00 18.69 8.46
C SER A 63 -15.50 19.09 9.84
N THR A 64 -15.59 20.41 10.02
CA THR A 64 -16.36 21.16 11.03
C THR A 64 -16.10 20.84 12.50
N TYR A 65 -15.45 21.76 13.22
CA TYR A 65 -16.12 22.66 14.19
C TYR A 65 -15.34 23.97 14.31
#